data_AF-W5MR29-F1
#
_entry.id   AF-W5MR29-F1
#
_cell.length_a   1.000
_cell.length_b   1.000
_cell.length_c   1.000
_cell.angle_alpha   90.00
_cell.angle_beta   90.00
_cell.angle_gamma   90.00
#
_symmetry.space_group_name_H-M   'P 1'
#
loop_
_entity.id
_entity.type
_entity.pdbx_description
1 polymer ?
#
loop_
_entity_poly.entity_id
_entity_poly.type
_entity_poly.pdbx_seq_one_letter_code
_entity_poly.pdbx_strand_id
1 'polypeptide(L)'
;MGLLSDPNRRRALTSLLTRLNTPLCVLCYLAGVAWFMGLAFEPFTLRTYMSENAMGSTMVEERFTGGERALSAAREFAVHKKKAGGMPVEWLVQAMQSRGLEVYTQTFSRTLPFPDESKERYMVKGTNVYGILRAPRAPRTESLVLSAPCSPGTANNQAVGLLLSLAQYFRGQIYWAKDLIFLVNDHDLIGMEAWLEGYHDVNITGISAQPLQGRGGSIQAALSLELSSDVITSLDLVLEGLNGQLPNLDLTNLFYAFCQKTGILCTIQGKLQRNDWDTVAGYTHSVQTMLLMVLRQASGRPWGDHGLFLRYHIEAATVRGINSFRQYKTDITTVGKLLEGMYRKLNNLLERLHQSYFFYLLPSLSRFVSIGYYMPAFSLLALILLLRALDLWVQLSTPIAGLEDGTVEGEEVSGPGVLSLVTPVLISHLTGVALYILPVLSQHAAVQHFPVSETEAVVLTAITIYVAGLALPHNTHRVLSGEGTERGWRLLKLLGLLYLAVLLGCTALINFSLGFILALTQVPIAALITPHVPRLLCAGAMILLSPGCTLLLCLFLYQELQEAPLTLLEGWGLFLSAVSQGILDHHLYGSLLYPLLALFIFPCWLLLWNILFWK
;
A
#
# COMPACT_ATOMS: atom_id res chain seq x y z
N MET A 1 -20.52 -0.40 -40.95
CA MET A 1 -21.69 0.48 -40.69
C MET A 1 -23.06 -0.24 -40.77
N GLY A 2 -23.21 -1.44 -41.37
CA GLY A 2 -24.52 -2.10 -41.55
C GLY A 2 -24.94 -3.18 -40.53
N LEU A 3 -24.25 -3.31 -39.38
CA LEU A 3 -24.55 -4.35 -38.37
C LEU A 3 -25.56 -3.89 -37.30
N LEU A 4 -25.70 -2.58 -37.10
CA LEU A 4 -26.57 -1.98 -36.07
C LEU A 4 -27.87 -1.39 -36.65
N SER A 5 -28.01 -1.32 -37.98
CA SER A 5 -29.16 -0.71 -38.66
C SER A 5 -30.35 -1.66 -38.86
N ASP A 6 -30.12 -2.98 -38.92
CA ASP A 6 -31.19 -3.97 -39.10
C ASP A 6 -31.86 -4.32 -37.75
N PRO A 7 -33.18 -4.08 -37.57
CA PRO A 7 -33.86 -4.32 -36.30
C PRO A 7 -33.90 -5.80 -35.90
N ASN A 8 -34.01 -6.72 -36.87
CA ASN A 8 -34.00 -8.17 -36.62
C ASN A 8 -32.60 -8.68 -36.21
N ARG A 9 -31.54 -8.16 -36.84
CA ARG A 9 -30.16 -8.49 -36.49
C ARG A 9 -29.78 -7.90 -35.14
N ARG A 10 -30.25 -6.69 -34.83
CA ARG A 10 -30.10 -6.06 -33.51
C ARG A 10 -30.75 -6.90 -32.42
N ARG A 11 -31.99 -7.40 -32.63
CA ARG A 11 -32.68 -8.29 -31.67
C ARG A 11 -31.93 -9.61 -31.46
N ALA A 12 -31.47 -10.23 -32.55
CA ALA A 12 -30.67 -11.46 -32.48
C ALA A 12 -29.33 -11.26 -31.75
N LEU A 13 -28.68 -10.12 -31.97
CA LEU A 13 -27.43 -9.76 -31.28
C LEU A 13 -27.67 -9.48 -29.79
N THR A 14 -28.75 -8.79 -29.45
CA THR A 14 -29.13 -8.54 -28.04
C THR A 14 -29.51 -9.83 -27.31
N SER A 15 -30.22 -10.76 -27.96
CA SER A 15 -30.59 -12.04 -27.34
C SER A 15 -29.40 -12.98 -27.19
N LEU A 16 -28.44 -12.93 -28.13
CA LEU A 16 -27.17 -13.63 -28.02
C LEU A 16 -26.34 -13.07 -26.85
N LEU A 17 -26.25 -11.74 -26.74
CA LEU A 17 -25.49 -11.06 -25.69
C LEU A 17 -26.03 -11.35 -24.29
N THR A 18 -27.35 -11.31 -24.10
CA THR A 18 -27.98 -11.62 -22.81
C THR A 18 -27.80 -13.09 -22.43
N ARG A 19 -27.91 -14.02 -23.40
CA ARG A 19 -27.72 -15.46 -23.18
C ARG A 19 -26.26 -15.82 -22.85
N LEU A 20 -25.30 -15.19 -23.51
CA LEU A 20 -23.87 -15.45 -23.31
C LEU A 20 -23.27 -14.65 -22.14
N ASN A 21 -23.98 -13.69 -21.58
CA ASN A 21 -23.44 -12.83 -20.52
C ASN A 21 -22.95 -13.63 -19.30
N THR A 22 -23.79 -14.50 -18.75
CA THR A 22 -23.42 -15.31 -17.57
C THR A 22 -22.22 -16.24 -17.81
N PRO A 23 -22.18 -17.06 -18.87
CA PRO A 23 -21.00 -17.89 -19.12
C PRO A 23 -19.75 -17.07 -19.43
N LEU A 24 -19.86 -15.93 -20.13
CA LEU A 24 -18.75 -15.00 -20.34
C LEU A 24 -18.22 -14.44 -19.00
N CYS A 25 -19.09 -14.03 -18.10
CA CYS A 25 -18.70 -13.53 -16.78
C CYS A 25 -17.89 -14.56 -15.98
N VAL A 26 -18.37 -15.82 -15.95
CA VAL A 26 -17.69 -16.91 -15.25
C VAL A 26 -16.34 -17.20 -15.90
N LEU A 27 -16.29 -17.25 -17.24
CA LEU A 27 -15.05 -17.44 -17.97
C LEU A 27 -14.04 -16.32 -17.71
N CYS A 28 -14.48 -15.05 -17.74
CA CYS A 28 -13.64 -13.90 -17.43
C CYS A 28 -13.10 -13.95 -16.00
N TYR A 29 -13.90 -14.38 -15.02
CA TYR A 29 -13.45 -14.51 -13.64
C TYR A 29 -12.37 -15.58 -13.50
N LEU A 30 -12.64 -16.79 -14.00
CA LEU A 30 -11.69 -17.90 -13.95
C LEU A 30 -10.41 -17.59 -14.73
N ALA A 31 -10.54 -16.96 -15.90
CA ALA A 31 -9.40 -16.51 -16.70
C ALA A 31 -8.59 -15.42 -15.97
N GLY A 32 -9.24 -14.45 -15.32
CA GLY A 32 -8.55 -13.41 -14.55
C GLY A 32 -7.75 -13.97 -13.37
N VAL A 33 -8.35 -14.89 -12.61
CA VAL A 33 -7.66 -15.58 -11.50
C VAL A 33 -6.53 -16.46 -12.03
N ALA A 34 -6.78 -17.29 -13.04
CA ALA A 34 -5.77 -18.16 -13.63
C ALA A 34 -4.61 -17.36 -14.24
N TRP A 35 -4.91 -16.21 -14.86
CA TRP A 35 -3.90 -15.31 -15.41
C TRP A 35 -3.01 -14.74 -14.30
N PHE A 36 -3.61 -14.25 -13.20
CA PHE A 36 -2.85 -13.73 -12.06
C PHE A 36 -1.95 -14.79 -11.44
N MET A 37 -2.46 -16.00 -11.22
CA MET A 37 -1.64 -17.13 -10.74
C MET A 37 -0.55 -17.49 -11.76
N GLY A 38 -0.86 -17.36 -13.05
CA GLY A 38 0.08 -17.51 -14.16
C GLY A 38 1.27 -16.56 -14.14
N LEU A 39 1.16 -15.39 -13.51
CA LEU A 39 2.22 -14.37 -13.51
C LEU A 39 3.52 -14.82 -12.86
N ALA A 40 3.47 -15.80 -11.97
CA ALA A 40 4.66 -16.35 -11.33
C ALA A 40 5.39 -17.41 -12.19
N PHE A 41 4.84 -17.79 -13.34
CA PHE A 41 5.52 -18.69 -14.28
C PHE A 41 6.64 -17.99 -15.04
N GLU A 42 7.71 -18.74 -15.34
CA GLU A 42 8.89 -18.21 -16.02
C GLU A 42 8.59 -17.41 -17.31
N PRO A 43 7.70 -17.84 -18.22
CA PRO A 43 7.45 -17.12 -19.47
C PRO A 43 6.82 -15.74 -19.29
N PHE A 44 6.12 -15.49 -18.17
CA PHE A 44 5.51 -14.20 -17.85
C PHE A 44 6.40 -13.31 -16.97
N THR A 45 7.52 -13.84 -16.49
CA THR A 45 8.47 -13.11 -15.65
C THR A 45 9.71 -12.70 -16.45
N LEU A 46 9.88 -11.40 -16.60
CA LEU A 46 11.05 -10.84 -17.29
C LEU A 46 12.25 -10.88 -16.35
N ARG A 47 13.43 -11.18 -16.89
CA ARG A 47 14.68 -11.04 -16.11
C ARG A 47 14.94 -9.57 -15.83
N THR A 48 15.38 -9.28 -14.62
CA THR A 48 15.77 -7.92 -14.25
C THR A 48 16.99 -7.49 -15.05
N TYR A 49 16.99 -6.24 -15.51
CA TYR A 49 18.08 -5.62 -16.23
C TYR A 49 18.21 -4.16 -15.79
N MET A 50 19.37 -3.55 -16.04
CA MET A 50 19.57 -2.14 -15.74
C MET A 50 19.20 -1.30 -16.95
N SER A 51 18.19 -0.44 -16.80
CA SER A 51 17.79 0.48 -17.87
C SER A 51 18.71 1.70 -17.93
N GLU A 52 19.13 2.20 -16.76
CA GLU A 52 19.98 3.37 -16.64
C GLU A 52 21.46 3.03 -16.92
N ASN A 53 22.01 3.65 -17.97
CA ASN A 53 23.39 3.43 -18.40
C ASN A 53 24.42 3.81 -17.33
N ALA A 54 24.14 4.84 -16.53
CA ALA A 54 25.01 5.24 -15.43
C ALA A 54 25.15 4.14 -14.35
N MET A 55 24.18 3.23 -14.28
CA MET A 55 24.11 2.13 -13.30
C MET A 55 24.37 0.74 -13.89
N GLY A 56 24.52 0.61 -15.21
CA GLY A 56 24.60 -0.66 -15.93
C GLY A 56 25.79 -1.58 -15.62
N SER A 57 26.75 -1.15 -14.80
CA SER A 57 27.87 -2.00 -14.37
C SER A 57 28.12 -1.94 -12.87
N THR A 58 28.44 -3.07 -12.26
CA THR A 58 28.93 -3.13 -10.86
C THR A 58 30.45 -2.95 -10.77
N MET A 59 31.11 -2.49 -11.84
CA MET A 59 32.56 -2.25 -11.92
C MET A 59 32.96 -1.01 -11.12
N VAL A 60 32.95 -1.15 -9.81
CA VAL A 60 33.33 -0.16 -8.80
C VAL A 60 34.26 -0.88 -7.84
N GLU A 61 35.46 -0.38 -7.59
CA GLU A 61 36.30 -0.96 -6.53
C GLU A 61 35.89 -0.39 -5.18
N GLU A 62 35.17 -1.18 -4.37
CA GLU A 62 34.80 -0.79 -3.00
C GLU A 62 35.97 -0.98 -2.06
N ARG A 63 36.33 0.09 -1.33
CA ARG A 63 37.49 0.09 -0.42
C ARG A 63 37.10 0.32 1.04
N PHE A 64 35.82 0.24 1.38
CA PHE A 64 35.36 0.33 2.76
C PHE A 64 35.96 -0.79 3.63
N THR A 65 36.62 -0.39 4.72
CA THR A 65 37.22 -1.28 5.74
C THR A 65 36.75 -0.93 7.16
N GLY A 66 35.78 -0.03 7.30
CA GLY A 66 35.37 0.56 8.59
C GLY A 66 34.43 -0.30 9.44
N GLY A 67 34.46 -1.63 9.30
CA GLY A 67 33.47 -2.51 9.93
C GLY A 67 33.55 -2.53 11.46
N GLU A 68 34.73 -2.71 12.03
CA GLU A 68 34.92 -2.70 13.49
C GLU A 68 34.55 -1.35 14.12
N ARG A 69 34.86 -0.25 13.43
CA ARG A 69 34.48 1.11 13.85
C ARG A 69 32.97 1.29 13.84
N ALA A 70 32.26 0.70 12.88
CA ALA A 70 30.80 0.71 12.85
C ALA A 70 30.20 0.02 14.08
N LEU A 71 30.75 -1.14 14.46
CA LEU A 71 30.31 -1.87 15.65
C LEU A 71 30.65 -1.13 16.95
N SER A 72 31.81 -0.47 17.04
CA SER A 72 32.17 0.39 18.18
C SER A 72 31.20 1.55 18.32
N ALA A 73 30.96 2.29 17.23
CA ALA A 73 30.04 3.42 17.20
C ALA A 73 28.60 2.99 17.54
N ALA A 74 28.18 1.80 17.12
CA ALA A 74 26.88 1.23 17.49
C ALA A 74 26.76 0.97 18.99
N ARG A 75 27.82 0.46 19.63
CA ARG A 75 27.87 0.23 21.09
C ARG A 75 27.87 1.54 21.87
N GLU A 76 28.66 2.51 21.44
CA GLU A 76 28.68 3.85 22.04
C GLU A 76 27.30 4.51 21.95
N PHE A 77 26.69 4.47 20.76
CA PHE A 77 25.33 4.96 20.55
C PHE A 77 24.32 4.28 21.48
N ALA A 78 24.39 2.95 21.63
CA ALA A 78 23.51 2.20 22.53
C ALA A 78 23.63 2.65 24.00
N VAL A 79 24.85 2.91 24.47
CA VAL A 79 25.11 3.40 25.84
C VAL A 79 24.52 4.80 26.03
N HIS A 80 24.77 5.71 25.10
CA HIS A 80 24.26 7.08 25.18
C HIS A 80 22.75 7.16 25.03
N LYS A 81 22.16 6.34 24.15
CA LYS A 81 20.71 6.19 23.98
C LYS A 81 20.04 5.72 25.27
N LYS A 82 20.61 4.73 25.94
CA LYS A 82 20.12 4.26 27.25
C LYS A 82 20.21 5.34 28.32
N LYS A 83 21.29 6.13 28.33
CA LYS A 83 21.46 7.25 29.26
C LYS A 83 20.47 8.39 29.01
N ALA A 84 20.17 8.69 27.76
CA ALA A 84 19.23 9.75 27.37
C ALA A 84 17.75 9.33 27.49
N GLY A 85 17.45 8.02 27.54
CA GLY A 85 16.07 7.52 27.53
C GLY A 85 15.38 7.68 26.17
N GLY A 86 16.14 7.84 25.09
CA GLY A 86 15.66 8.20 23.75
C GLY A 86 16.83 8.57 22.84
N MET A 87 16.59 9.37 21.80
CA MET A 87 17.64 9.80 20.90
C MET A 87 18.73 10.63 21.65
N PRO A 88 20.01 10.21 21.61
CA PRO A 88 21.10 10.96 22.24
C PRO A 88 21.60 12.09 21.33
N VAL A 89 20.80 13.16 21.23
CA VAL A 89 21.02 14.29 20.30
C VAL A 89 22.42 14.91 20.44
N GLU A 90 22.83 15.28 21.65
CA GLU A 90 24.13 15.94 21.89
C GLU A 90 25.32 15.06 21.44
N TRP A 91 25.26 13.77 21.77
CA TRP A 91 26.30 12.81 21.37
C TRP A 91 26.32 12.64 19.84
N LEU A 92 25.16 12.50 19.20
CA LEU A 92 25.07 12.37 17.74
C LEU A 92 25.65 13.61 17.04
N VAL A 93 25.35 14.80 17.53
CA VAL A 93 25.89 16.05 16.99
C VAL A 93 27.42 16.06 17.07
N GLN A 94 27.99 15.75 18.23
CA GLN A 94 29.45 15.67 18.40
C GLN A 94 30.07 14.55 17.55
N ALA A 95 29.42 13.39 17.46
CA ALA A 95 29.87 12.25 16.67
C ALA A 95 29.89 12.54 15.17
N MET A 96 28.90 13.26 14.66
CA MET A 96 28.85 13.67 13.25
C MET A 96 29.82 14.84 12.96
N GLN A 97 29.93 15.82 13.86
CA GLN A 97 30.85 16.95 13.71
C GLN A 97 32.32 16.51 13.73
N SER A 98 32.70 15.60 14.63
CA SER A 98 34.06 15.02 14.69
C SER A 98 34.44 14.25 13.43
N ARG A 99 33.46 13.83 12.62
CA ARG A 99 33.64 13.19 11.31
C ARG A 99 33.65 14.18 10.15
N GLY A 100 33.59 15.48 10.43
CA GLY A 100 33.70 16.56 9.45
C GLY A 100 32.44 16.83 8.64
N LEU A 101 31.27 16.52 9.20
CA LEU A 101 29.96 16.83 8.60
C LEU A 101 29.46 18.21 9.06
N GLU A 102 28.67 18.88 8.22
CA GLU A 102 27.85 20.03 8.61
C GLU A 102 26.58 19.53 9.29
N VAL A 103 26.51 19.63 10.62
CA VAL A 103 25.46 18.98 11.43
C VAL A 103 24.40 19.95 11.89
N TYR A 104 23.14 19.52 11.79
CA TYR A 104 21.97 20.27 12.15
C TYR A 104 20.99 19.39 12.92
N THR A 105 20.11 20.04 13.69
CA THR A 105 19.03 19.38 14.42
C THR A 105 17.70 20.01 14.02
N GLN A 106 16.64 19.22 14.10
CA GLN A 106 15.28 19.69 13.85
C GLN A 106 14.36 19.11 14.91
N THR A 107 13.85 19.97 15.80
CA THR A 107 12.83 19.54 16.76
C THR A 107 11.46 19.57 16.11
N PHE A 108 10.63 18.57 16.40
CA PHE A 108 9.27 18.48 15.91
C PHE A 108 8.31 18.01 17.00
N SER A 109 7.05 18.36 16.82
CA SER A 109 5.95 17.90 17.67
C SER A 109 4.72 17.60 16.84
N ARG A 110 4.07 16.49 17.15
CA ARG A 110 2.81 16.06 16.54
C ARG A 110 1.84 15.62 17.62
N THR A 111 0.66 16.23 17.64
CA THR A 111 -0.48 15.75 18.43
C THR A 111 -1.21 14.67 17.64
N LEU A 112 -1.35 13.49 18.23
CA LEU A 112 -2.10 12.39 17.65
C LEU A 112 -3.61 12.61 17.85
N PRO A 113 -4.47 12.20 16.90
CA PRO A 113 -5.92 12.34 17.03
C PRO A 113 -6.46 11.51 18.20
N PHE A 114 -5.87 10.34 18.44
CA PHE A 114 -6.08 9.44 19.57
C PHE A 114 -4.73 8.80 19.92
N PRO A 115 -4.51 8.27 21.14
CA PRO A 115 -3.21 7.72 21.51
C PRO A 115 -2.88 6.53 20.60
N ASP A 116 -1.62 6.33 20.26
CA ASP A 116 -1.22 5.11 19.56
C ASP A 116 -1.25 3.93 20.56
N GLU A 117 -1.87 2.80 20.19
CA GLU A 117 -1.89 1.57 21.00
C GLU A 117 -0.48 1.15 21.42
N SER A 118 0.53 1.44 20.59
CA SER A 118 1.91 1.04 20.86
C SER A 118 2.66 1.95 21.84
N LYS A 119 2.23 3.21 22.00
CA LYS A 119 3.00 4.27 22.70
C LYS A 119 2.22 5.04 23.75
N GLU A 120 0.89 4.91 23.82
CA GLU A 120 -0.02 5.58 24.77
C GLU A 120 0.22 7.10 24.92
N ARG A 121 0.66 7.77 23.85
CA ARG A 121 1.02 9.20 23.87
C ARG A 121 0.08 10.00 22.98
N TYR A 122 -0.53 11.04 23.53
CA TYR A 122 -1.31 12.03 22.76
C TYR A 122 -0.43 13.00 21.97
N MET A 123 0.83 13.15 22.38
CA MET A 123 1.76 14.07 21.75
C MET A 123 3.13 13.41 21.63
N VAL A 124 3.61 13.31 20.39
CA VAL A 124 4.94 12.83 20.06
C VAL A 124 5.83 14.04 19.84
N LYS A 125 6.86 14.17 20.69
CA LYS A 125 7.93 15.16 20.52
C LYS A 125 9.23 14.40 20.25
N GLY A 126 9.97 14.86 19.25
CA GLY A 126 11.25 14.26 18.87
C GLY A 126 12.19 15.30 18.30
N THR A 127 13.44 14.90 18.12
CA THR A 127 14.46 15.73 17.47
C THR A 127 15.20 14.89 16.46
N ASN A 128 15.16 15.26 15.18
CA ASN A 128 15.98 14.63 14.16
C ASN A 128 17.39 15.22 14.16
N VAL A 129 18.39 14.41 13.87
CA VAL A 129 19.78 14.85 13.70
C VAL A 129 20.24 14.47 12.30
N TYR A 130 20.74 15.42 11.53
CA TYR A 130 21.29 15.15 10.21
C TYR A 130 22.60 15.87 9.98
N GLY A 131 23.51 15.22 9.26
CA GLY A 131 24.79 15.77 8.85
C GLY A 131 24.91 15.79 7.33
N ILE A 132 25.39 16.90 6.78
CA ILE A 132 25.60 17.07 5.34
C ILE A 132 27.10 17.00 5.05
N LEU A 133 27.49 16.08 4.17
CA LEU A 133 28.79 16.04 3.53
C LEU A 133 28.69 16.72 2.17
N ARG A 134 29.38 17.86 2.02
CA ARG A 134 29.36 18.62 0.76
C ARG A 134 30.18 17.96 -0.33
N ALA A 135 29.63 17.92 -1.55
CA ALA A 135 30.33 17.40 -2.71
C ALA A 135 31.59 18.24 -3.04
N PRO A 136 32.76 17.60 -3.23
CA PRO A 136 33.96 18.30 -3.69
C PRO A 136 33.98 18.57 -5.20
N ARG A 137 33.27 17.80 -6.05
CA ARG A 137 33.41 17.88 -7.52
C ARG A 137 32.36 18.71 -8.27
N ALA A 138 31.21 18.98 -7.69
CA ALA A 138 30.08 19.56 -8.42
C ALA A 138 29.34 20.64 -7.60
N PRO A 139 28.45 21.44 -8.22
CA PRO A 139 27.88 22.66 -7.65
C PRO A 139 26.85 22.47 -6.51
N ARG A 140 26.86 21.32 -5.79
CA ARG A 140 26.01 21.05 -4.61
C ARG A 140 24.50 21.22 -4.86
N THR A 141 24.08 21.09 -6.12
CA THR A 141 22.69 21.24 -6.57
C THR A 141 21.84 19.99 -6.33
N GLU A 142 22.48 18.87 -6.03
CA GLU A 142 21.85 17.56 -5.89
C GLU A 142 22.37 16.85 -4.64
N SER A 143 21.55 15.97 -4.07
CA SER A 143 21.90 15.22 -2.87
C SER A 143 21.41 13.77 -2.88
N LEU A 144 22.06 12.95 -2.06
CA LEU A 144 21.68 11.57 -1.74
C LEU A 144 21.51 11.44 -0.22
N VAL A 145 20.54 10.64 0.23
CA VAL A 145 20.23 10.51 1.66
C VAL A 145 20.45 9.09 2.16
N LEU A 146 21.30 8.94 3.18
CA LEU A 146 21.41 7.71 3.99
C LEU A 146 20.72 7.94 5.32
N SER A 147 19.64 7.24 5.60
CA SER A 147 18.89 7.36 6.85
C SER A 147 19.00 6.11 7.72
N ALA A 148 18.88 6.27 9.03
CA ALA A 148 18.71 5.18 9.97
C ALA A 148 17.78 5.63 11.13
N PRO A 149 16.66 4.93 11.38
CA PRO A 149 15.74 5.30 12.44
C PRO A 149 16.31 4.98 13.82
N CYS A 150 16.10 5.89 14.77
CA CYS A 150 16.38 5.69 16.19
C CYS A 150 15.15 5.07 16.88
N SER A 151 14.86 3.81 16.56
CA SER A 151 13.74 3.07 17.14
C SER A 151 13.94 2.81 18.65
N PRO A 152 12.90 2.60 19.45
CA PRO A 152 13.05 2.32 20.89
C PRO A 152 13.86 1.03 21.16
N GLY A 153 14.48 0.96 22.35
CA GLY A 153 15.27 -0.20 22.77
C GLY A 153 16.63 -0.32 22.06
N THR A 154 17.07 -1.55 21.78
CA THR A 154 18.36 -1.85 21.14
C THR A 154 18.30 -1.93 19.61
N ALA A 155 17.10 -1.83 19.05
CA ALA A 155 16.90 -1.88 17.61
C ALA A 155 17.66 -0.73 16.90
N ASN A 156 18.20 -1.06 15.71
CA ASN A 156 18.82 -0.14 14.75
C ASN A 156 20.10 0.57 15.23
N ASN A 157 20.65 0.22 16.40
CA ASN A 157 21.93 0.75 16.87
C ASN A 157 23.07 0.43 15.88
N GLN A 158 23.06 -0.76 15.26
CA GLN A 158 24.04 -1.14 14.24
C GLN A 158 23.89 -0.33 12.95
N ALA A 159 22.66 0.05 12.58
CA ALA A 159 22.41 0.89 11.41
C ALA A 159 23.03 2.29 11.61
N VAL A 160 22.82 2.89 12.78
CA VAL A 160 23.42 4.19 13.14
C VAL A 160 24.96 4.09 13.18
N GLY A 161 25.51 3.01 13.76
CA GLY A 161 26.95 2.78 13.78
C GLY A 161 27.56 2.65 12.37
N LEU A 162 26.90 1.90 11.47
CA LEU A 162 27.32 1.77 10.08
C LEU A 162 27.21 3.09 9.32
N LEU A 163 26.14 3.85 9.52
CA LEU A 163 25.94 5.18 8.96
C LEU A 163 27.06 6.13 9.36
N LEU A 164 27.44 6.18 10.65
CA LEU A 164 28.54 7.01 11.14
C LEU A 164 29.90 6.56 10.59
N SER A 165 30.13 5.26 10.44
CA SER A 165 31.37 4.73 9.86
C SER A 165 31.49 5.04 8.37
N LEU A 166 30.40 4.90 7.61
CA LEU A 166 30.33 5.28 6.20
C LEU A 166 30.53 6.79 6.02
N ALA A 167 29.94 7.62 6.88
CA ALA A 167 30.17 9.07 6.84
C ALA A 167 31.64 9.45 6.98
N GLN A 168 32.33 8.84 7.95
CA GLN A 168 33.77 9.05 8.13
C GLN A 168 34.57 8.58 6.92
N TYR A 169 34.21 7.43 6.33
CA TYR A 169 34.87 6.91 5.13
C TYR A 169 34.63 7.81 3.91
N PHE A 170 33.38 8.22 3.67
CA PHE A 170 32.97 9.06 2.54
C PHE A 170 33.62 10.44 2.59
N ARG A 171 33.84 11.00 3.79
CA ARG A 171 34.54 12.28 3.97
C ARG A 171 35.95 12.30 3.36
N GLY A 172 36.63 11.14 3.38
CA GLY A 172 37.97 10.97 2.82
C GLY A 172 38.01 10.74 1.31
N GLN A 173 36.86 10.62 0.65
CA GLN A 173 36.77 10.33 -0.78
C GLN A 173 36.51 11.60 -1.59
N ILE A 174 37.23 11.75 -2.70
CA ILE A 174 37.15 12.94 -3.56
C ILE A 174 36.17 12.79 -4.72
N TYR A 175 35.58 11.62 -4.92
CA TYR A 175 34.81 11.33 -6.13
C TYR A 175 33.33 11.76 -6.06
N TRP A 176 32.85 12.27 -4.93
CA TRP A 176 31.45 12.69 -4.77
C TRP A 176 31.13 13.94 -5.61
N ALA A 177 30.07 13.82 -6.39
CA ALA A 177 29.48 14.90 -7.18
C ALA A 177 28.20 15.45 -6.53
N LYS A 178 27.57 14.68 -5.63
CA LYS A 178 26.35 15.06 -4.91
C LYS A 178 26.60 15.20 -3.43
N ASP A 179 25.87 16.10 -2.79
CA ASP A 179 25.89 16.22 -1.33
C ASP A 179 25.35 14.93 -0.72
N LEU A 180 25.98 14.41 0.32
CA LEU A 180 25.51 13.22 1.03
C LEU A 180 24.94 13.64 2.37
N ILE A 181 23.67 13.33 2.59
CA ILE A 181 22.94 13.63 3.82
C ILE A 181 22.87 12.35 4.64
N PHE A 182 23.36 12.40 5.86
CA PHE A 182 23.29 11.33 6.84
C PHE A 182 22.24 11.70 7.88
N LEU A 183 21.10 11.02 7.88
CA LEU A 183 19.95 11.34 8.73
C LEU A 183 19.74 10.26 9.79
N VAL A 184 19.58 10.68 11.04
CA VAL A 184 19.08 9.83 12.12
C VAL A 184 17.77 10.45 12.62
N ASN A 185 16.66 9.80 12.29
CA ASN A 185 15.30 10.25 12.60
C ASN A 185 14.79 9.65 13.92
N ASP A 186 14.06 10.46 14.68
CA ASP A 186 13.42 10.06 15.93
C ASP A 186 11.98 9.59 15.66
N HIS A 187 11.47 8.65 16.46
CA HIS A 187 10.12 8.09 16.29
C HIS A 187 9.80 7.56 14.87
N ASP A 188 10.79 6.94 14.21
CA ASP A 188 10.67 6.25 12.92
C ASP A 188 10.02 7.16 11.84
N LEU A 189 8.85 6.78 11.32
CA LEU A 189 8.14 7.47 10.24
C LEU A 189 7.74 8.93 10.58
N ILE A 190 7.39 9.22 11.84
CA ILE A 190 6.94 10.58 12.24
C ILE A 190 8.09 11.57 12.11
N GLY A 191 9.29 11.20 12.58
CA GLY A 191 10.48 12.03 12.43
C GLY A 191 10.89 12.15 10.98
N MET A 192 10.79 11.08 10.19
CA MET A 192 11.08 11.12 8.77
C MET A 192 10.16 12.09 8.02
N GLU A 193 8.85 12.06 8.30
CA GLU A 193 7.86 12.98 7.71
C GLU A 193 8.16 14.44 8.08
N ALA A 194 8.43 14.71 9.36
CA ALA A 194 8.78 16.05 9.84
C ALA A 194 10.03 16.62 9.14
N TRP A 195 11.01 15.75 8.87
CA TRP A 195 12.22 16.14 8.16
C TRP A 195 11.96 16.38 6.67
N LEU A 196 11.19 15.53 6.00
CA LEU A 196 10.84 15.71 4.59
C LEU A 196 10.00 16.97 4.36
N GLU A 197 9.00 17.22 5.20
CA GLU A 197 8.20 18.44 5.15
C GLU A 197 9.07 19.69 5.33
N GLY A 198 9.97 19.67 6.33
CA GLY A 198 10.93 20.75 6.54
C GLY A 198 11.94 20.91 5.39
N TYR A 199 12.30 19.83 4.70
CA TYR A 199 13.23 19.85 3.57
C TYR A 199 12.61 20.47 2.31
N HIS A 200 11.33 20.18 2.08
CA HIS A 200 10.58 20.67 0.93
C HIS A 200 9.82 21.98 1.20
N ASP A 201 9.86 22.49 2.43
CA ASP A 201 9.15 23.70 2.88
C ASP A 201 7.63 23.59 2.63
N VAL A 202 7.07 22.44 2.97
CA VAL A 202 5.64 22.13 2.85
C VAL A 202 5.09 21.65 4.19
N ASN A 203 3.80 21.89 4.44
CA ASN A 203 3.10 21.39 5.62
C ASN A 203 1.83 20.67 5.17
N ILE A 204 1.95 19.38 4.86
CA ILE A 204 0.87 18.57 4.28
C ILE A 204 0.10 17.86 5.39
N THR A 205 0.83 17.35 6.39
CA THR A 205 0.30 16.51 7.47
C THR A 205 -0.07 17.33 8.71
N GLY A 206 0.38 18.58 8.83
CA GLY A 206 0.14 19.43 10.00
C GLY A 206 1.14 19.17 11.13
N ILE A 207 2.33 18.63 10.85
CA ILE A 207 3.38 18.47 11.84
C ILE A 207 3.98 19.85 12.15
N SER A 208 4.14 20.16 13.44
CA SER A 208 4.84 21.38 13.86
C SER A 208 6.33 21.09 13.96
N ALA A 209 7.09 21.42 12.93
CA ALA A 209 8.54 21.26 12.88
C ALA A 209 9.26 22.61 12.79
N GLN A 210 10.46 22.69 13.36
CA GLN A 210 11.33 23.84 13.16
C GLN A 210 11.82 23.91 11.69
N PRO A 211 12.04 25.11 11.14
CA PRO A 211 12.64 25.26 9.82
C PRO A 211 14.05 24.69 9.81
N LEU A 212 14.44 24.03 8.71
CA LEU A 212 15.77 23.46 8.59
C LEU A 212 16.83 24.56 8.49
N GLN A 213 17.80 24.51 9.41
CA GLN A 213 18.92 25.46 9.43
C GLN A 213 19.92 25.24 8.27
N GLY A 214 20.01 24.02 7.76
CA GLY A 214 20.88 23.66 6.64
C GLY A 214 20.17 22.73 5.67
N ARG A 215 20.40 22.95 4.37
CA ARG A 215 19.85 22.09 3.32
C ARG A 215 20.91 21.68 2.30
N GLY A 216 20.71 20.49 1.74
CA GLY A 216 21.41 20.04 0.54
C GLY A 216 20.72 20.55 -0.72
N GLY A 217 21.26 20.19 -1.89
CA GLY A 217 20.53 20.33 -3.16
C GLY A 217 19.46 19.25 -3.35
N SER A 218 18.68 19.28 -4.43
CA SER A 218 17.57 18.34 -4.69
C SER A 218 17.94 16.89 -4.40
N ILE A 219 17.18 16.21 -3.54
CA ILE A 219 17.39 14.79 -3.25
C ILE A 219 17.06 13.99 -4.51
N GLN A 220 18.00 13.17 -4.97
CA GLN A 220 17.78 12.29 -6.13
C GLN A 220 17.36 10.89 -5.72
N ALA A 221 17.99 10.35 -4.67
CA ALA A 221 17.69 9.02 -4.16
C ALA A 221 18.01 8.92 -2.66
N ALA A 222 17.33 8.01 -1.98
CA ALA A 222 17.53 7.76 -0.56
C ALA A 222 17.60 6.25 -0.25
N LEU A 223 18.41 5.88 0.74
CA LEU A 223 18.44 4.52 1.29
C LEU A 223 18.27 4.61 2.80
N SER A 224 17.31 3.87 3.34
CA SER A 224 17.14 3.72 4.79
C SER A 224 17.70 2.39 5.27
N LEU A 225 18.38 2.37 6.41
CA LEU A 225 19.00 1.19 7.00
C LEU A 225 18.26 0.74 8.26
N GLU A 226 17.76 -0.49 8.25
CA GLU A 226 17.11 -1.12 9.40
C GLU A 226 17.87 -2.37 9.84
N LEU A 227 18.85 -2.19 10.73
CA LEU A 227 19.66 -3.28 11.28
C LEU A 227 19.27 -3.55 12.73
N SER A 228 18.13 -4.20 12.91
CA SER A 228 17.52 -4.41 14.23
C SER A 228 18.16 -5.54 15.05
N SER A 229 18.81 -6.51 14.40
CA SER A 229 19.48 -7.64 15.07
C SER A 229 20.98 -7.42 15.21
N ASP A 230 21.58 -7.97 16.28
CA ASP A 230 23.02 -7.90 16.49
C ASP A 230 23.84 -8.78 15.53
N VAL A 231 23.18 -9.79 14.98
CA VAL A 231 23.74 -10.76 14.04
C VAL A 231 22.96 -10.61 12.74
N ILE A 232 23.64 -10.20 11.68
CA ILE A 232 23.06 -10.06 10.35
C ILE A 232 23.56 -11.22 9.51
N THR A 233 22.65 -12.03 8.98
CA THR A 233 22.99 -13.20 8.16
C THR A 233 22.62 -12.99 6.69
N SER A 234 21.66 -12.11 6.43
CA SER A 234 21.16 -11.74 5.10
C SER A 234 20.56 -10.33 5.12
N LEU A 235 20.35 -9.75 3.94
CA LEU A 235 19.70 -8.46 3.76
C LEU A 235 18.38 -8.62 3.01
N ASP A 236 17.32 -7.97 3.47
CA ASP A 236 16.02 -7.90 2.81
C ASP A 236 15.79 -6.51 2.25
N LEU A 237 15.26 -6.44 1.04
CA LEU A 237 14.88 -5.18 0.42
C LEU A 237 13.39 -4.93 0.61
N VAL A 238 13.04 -3.78 1.17
CA VAL A 238 11.66 -3.32 1.35
C VAL A 238 11.40 -2.15 0.43
N LEU A 239 10.27 -2.19 -0.29
CA LEU A 239 9.96 -1.30 -1.41
C LEU A 239 8.59 -0.62 -1.29
N GLU A 240 7.69 -1.17 -0.47
CA GLU A 240 6.31 -0.72 -0.37
C GLU A 240 6.20 0.59 0.39
N GLY A 241 5.84 1.65 -0.35
CA GLY A 241 5.58 2.97 0.22
C GLY A 241 4.11 3.31 0.41
N LEU A 242 3.89 4.58 0.75
CA LEU A 242 2.56 5.11 1.01
C LEU A 242 1.64 4.96 -0.21
N ASN A 243 0.38 4.58 0.01
CA ASN A 243 -0.63 4.35 -1.02
C ASN A 243 -0.26 3.28 -2.05
N GLY A 244 0.70 2.39 -1.77
CA GLY A 244 1.14 1.35 -2.68
C GLY A 244 2.11 1.82 -3.76
N GLN A 245 2.73 3.00 -3.59
CA GLN A 245 3.82 3.47 -4.44
C GLN A 245 5.05 2.56 -4.30
N LEU A 246 5.78 2.39 -5.41
CA LEU A 246 7.02 1.63 -5.48
C LEU A 246 8.11 2.52 -6.06
N PRO A 247 9.38 2.37 -5.63
CA PRO A 247 10.49 3.04 -6.26
C PRO A 247 10.74 2.49 -7.67
N ASN A 248 11.56 3.19 -8.42
CA ASN A 248 12.07 2.73 -9.70
C ASN A 248 12.79 1.38 -9.58
N LEU A 249 12.44 0.42 -10.45
CA LEU A 249 12.97 -0.95 -10.45
C LEU A 249 14.51 -1.00 -10.53
N ASP A 250 15.15 -0.01 -11.14
CA ASP A 250 16.60 0.03 -11.24
C ASP A 250 17.27 0.15 -9.87
N LEU A 251 16.64 0.79 -8.87
CA LEU A 251 17.17 0.81 -7.51
C LEU A 251 17.22 -0.60 -6.89
N THR A 252 16.20 -1.42 -7.18
CA THR A 252 16.12 -2.82 -6.73
C THR A 252 17.17 -3.68 -7.42
N ASN A 253 17.30 -3.53 -8.74
CA ASN A 253 18.27 -4.29 -9.53
C ASN A 253 19.71 -3.93 -9.14
N LEU A 254 19.96 -2.66 -8.81
CA LEU A 254 21.25 -2.18 -8.29
C LEU A 254 21.61 -2.88 -6.97
N PHE A 255 20.66 -2.92 -6.03
CA PHE A 255 20.83 -3.64 -4.76
C PHE A 255 21.17 -5.12 -5.01
N TYR A 256 20.38 -5.80 -5.84
CA TYR A 256 20.58 -7.21 -6.13
C TYR A 256 21.95 -7.49 -6.79
N ALA A 257 22.37 -6.66 -7.74
CA ALA A 257 23.65 -6.79 -8.41
C ALA A 257 24.84 -6.64 -7.44
N PHE A 258 24.76 -5.72 -6.47
CA PHE A 258 25.79 -5.60 -5.44
C PHE A 258 25.75 -6.72 -4.40
N CYS A 259 24.56 -7.27 -4.06
CA CYS A 259 24.48 -8.47 -3.24
C CYS A 259 25.19 -9.66 -3.90
N GLN A 260 24.95 -9.88 -5.19
CA GLN A 260 25.64 -10.92 -5.96
C GLN A 260 27.16 -10.71 -5.98
N LYS A 261 27.60 -9.48 -6.25
CA LYS A 261 29.03 -9.15 -6.30
C LYS A 261 29.73 -9.36 -4.96
N THR A 262 29.09 -8.97 -3.86
CA THR A 262 29.66 -9.06 -2.50
C THR A 262 29.46 -10.42 -1.85
N GLY A 263 28.67 -11.32 -2.44
CA GLY A 263 28.34 -12.64 -1.89
C GLY A 263 27.37 -12.61 -0.71
N ILE A 264 26.67 -11.48 -0.49
CA ILE A 264 25.65 -11.33 0.56
C ILE A 264 24.35 -12.00 0.10
N LEU A 265 23.73 -12.81 0.96
CA LEU A 265 22.37 -13.28 0.70
C LEU A 265 21.38 -12.13 0.77
N CYS A 266 20.57 -12.03 -0.27
CA CYS A 266 19.48 -11.09 -0.35
C CYS A 266 18.13 -11.80 -0.43
N THR A 267 17.14 -11.20 0.22
CA THR A 267 15.74 -11.61 0.17
C THR A 267 14.86 -10.46 -0.27
N ILE A 268 13.66 -10.82 -0.69
CA ILE A 268 12.54 -9.89 -0.82
C ILE A 268 11.35 -10.52 -0.11
N GLN A 269 10.60 -9.72 0.66
CA GLN A 269 9.53 -10.23 1.54
C GLN A 269 10.01 -11.28 2.56
N GLY A 270 11.30 -11.30 2.90
CA GLY A 270 11.88 -12.35 3.75
C GLY A 270 11.91 -13.74 3.10
N LYS A 271 11.78 -13.85 1.77
CA LYS A 271 11.90 -15.11 1.02
C LYS A 271 13.19 -15.10 0.18
N LEU A 272 13.90 -16.23 0.19
CA LEU A 272 15.19 -16.40 -0.51
C LEU A 272 15.00 -16.56 -2.02
N GLN A 273 16.00 -16.14 -2.78
CA GLN A 273 15.99 -16.35 -4.23
C GLN A 273 16.14 -17.84 -4.58
N ARG A 274 15.27 -18.31 -5.47
CA ARG A 274 15.27 -19.67 -6.03
C ARG A 274 15.52 -19.62 -7.52
N ASN A 275 16.25 -20.62 -8.02
CA ASN A 275 16.60 -20.75 -9.44
C ASN A 275 15.87 -21.91 -10.12
N ASP A 276 15.11 -22.70 -9.38
CA ASP A 276 14.39 -23.89 -9.83
C ASP A 276 12.96 -23.58 -10.29
N TRP A 277 12.84 -22.60 -11.20
CA TRP A 277 11.58 -22.04 -11.71
C TRP A 277 10.66 -23.06 -12.41
N ASP A 278 11.26 -24.07 -13.05
CA ASP A 278 10.52 -25.16 -13.72
C ASP A 278 9.84 -26.12 -12.74
N THR A 279 10.27 -26.12 -11.47
CA THR A 279 9.73 -27.04 -10.47
C THR A 279 8.46 -26.45 -9.83
N VAL A 280 7.55 -27.33 -9.42
CA VAL A 280 6.35 -26.93 -8.66
C VAL A 280 6.73 -26.16 -7.40
N ALA A 281 7.82 -26.54 -6.73
CA ALA A 281 8.31 -25.87 -5.53
C ALA A 281 8.85 -24.45 -5.81
N GLY A 282 9.54 -24.25 -6.94
CA GLY A 282 9.99 -22.93 -7.37
C GLY A 282 8.84 -22.01 -7.76
N TYR A 283 7.85 -22.56 -8.50
CA TYR A 283 6.62 -21.83 -8.82
C TYR A 283 5.84 -21.42 -7.57
N THR A 284 5.58 -22.35 -6.63
CA THR A 284 4.82 -22.03 -5.40
C THR A 284 5.54 -20.98 -4.57
N HIS A 285 6.86 -21.08 -4.43
CA HIS A 285 7.67 -20.08 -3.74
C HIS A 285 7.57 -18.69 -4.39
N SER A 286 7.57 -18.63 -5.72
CA SER A 286 7.47 -17.39 -6.49
C SER A 286 6.08 -16.76 -6.36
N VAL A 287 5.02 -17.57 -6.40
CA VAL A 287 3.64 -17.14 -6.11
C VAL A 287 3.53 -16.59 -4.68
N GLN A 288 4.08 -17.30 -3.68
CA GLN A 288 4.03 -16.85 -2.29
C GLN A 288 4.74 -15.51 -2.11
N THR A 289 5.92 -15.34 -2.72
CA THR A 289 6.70 -14.09 -2.66
C THR A 289 5.94 -12.94 -3.33
N MET A 290 5.38 -13.18 -4.51
CA MET A 290 4.56 -12.20 -5.22
C MET A 290 3.30 -11.82 -4.43
N LEU A 291 2.62 -12.80 -3.83
CA LEU A 291 1.40 -12.57 -3.05
C LEU A 291 1.69 -11.81 -1.75
N LEU A 292 2.82 -12.08 -1.09
CA LEU A 292 3.29 -11.26 0.04
C LEU A 292 3.48 -9.80 -0.36
N MET A 293 4.13 -9.54 -1.49
CA MET A 293 4.29 -8.17 -2.01
C MET A 293 2.93 -7.52 -2.31
N VAL A 294 2.00 -8.25 -2.93
CA VAL A 294 0.64 -7.77 -3.22
C VAL A 294 -0.10 -7.42 -1.94
N LEU A 295 -0.04 -8.26 -0.91
CA LEU A 295 -0.69 -8.00 0.39
C LEU A 295 -0.06 -6.80 1.10
N ARG A 296 1.27 -6.66 1.08
CA ARG A 296 1.96 -5.48 1.63
C ARG A 296 1.61 -4.20 0.87
N GLN A 297 1.63 -4.23 -0.45
CA GLN A 297 1.29 -3.07 -1.28
C GLN A 297 -0.18 -2.68 -1.11
N ALA A 298 -1.10 -3.66 -1.04
CA ALA A 298 -2.53 -3.42 -0.87
C ALA A 298 -2.86 -2.73 0.47
N SER A 299 -2.06 -2.95 1.52
CA SER A 299 -2.24 -2.27 2.80
C SER A 299 -2.02 -0.76 2.74
N GLY A 300 -1.38 -0.23 1.68
CA GLY A 300 -1.20 1.20 1.46
C GLY A 300 -0.36 1.94 2.50
N ARG A 301 0.16 1.22 3.51
CA ARG A 301 1.04 1.77 4.55
C ARG A 301 2.50 1.72 4.11
N PRO A 302 3.32 2.70 4.51
CA PRO A 302 4.76 2.63 4.31
C PRO A 302 5.38 1.57 5.23
N TRP A 303 6.10 0.60 4.67
CA TRP A 303 6.73 -0.49 5.43
C TRP A 303 8.16 -0.19 5.94
N GLY A 304 8.63 1.04 5.69
CA GLY A 304 9.86 1.63 6.20
C GLY A 304 9.94 3.11 5.83
N ASP A 305 10.94 3.81 6.36
CA ASP A 305 11.11 5.27 6.17
C ASP A 305 11.14 5.72 4.70
N HIS A 306 11.67 4.85 3.82
CA HIS A 306 11.71 5.10 2.37
C HIS A 306 10.32 5.39 1.77
N GLY A 307 9.25 4.83 2.34
CA GLY A 307 7.90 4.93 1.79
C GLY A 307 7.34 6.35 1.74
N LEU A 308 7.87 7.25 2.56
CA LEU A 308 7.48 8.67 2.60
C LEU A 308 8.22 9.51 1.55
N PHE A 309 9.43 9.09 1.14
CA PHE A 309 10.21 9.76 0.09
C PHE A 309 9.52 9.68 -1.28
N LEU A 310 8.82 8.57 -1.56
CA LEU A 310 8.17 8.34 -2.86
C LEU A 310 7.12 9.41 -3.20
N ARG A 311 6.44 9.98 -2.19
CA ARG A 311 5.49 11.09 -2.35
C ARG A 311 6.13 12.34 -2.97
N TYR A 312 7.42 12.54 -2.73
CA TYR A 312 8.20 13.67 -3.24
C TYR A 312 8.93 13.35 -4.55
N HIS A 313 8.61 12.22 -5.20
CA HIS A 313 9.32 11.69 -6.37
C HIS A 313 10.83 11.51 -6.11
N ILE A 314 11.16 11.06 -4.88
CA ILE A 314 12.51 10.67 -4.51
C ILE A 314 12.53 9.14 -4.47
N GLU A 315 13.38 8.54 -5.32
CA GLU A 315 13.50 7.09 -5.36
C GLU A 315 14.20 6.58 -4.11
N ALA A 316 13.50 5.76 -3.34
CA ALA A 316 14.00 5.30 -2.06
C ALA A 316 13.65 3.84 -1.77
N ALA A 317 14.54 3.15 -1.04
CA ALA A 317 14.31 1.80 -0.54
C ALA A 317 14.88 1.62 0.87
N THR A 318 14.31 0.71 1.64
CA THR A 318 14.86 0.31 2.94
C THR A 318 15.62 -1.01 2.79
N VAL A 319 16.86 -1.05 3.29
CA VAL A 319 17.66 -2.27 3.43
C VAL A 319 17.58 -2.75 4.87
N ARG A 320 16.95 -3.92 5.08
CA ARG A 320 16.71 -4.51 6.39
C ARG A 320 17.66 -5.68 6.65
N GLY A 321 18.25 -5.76 7.83
CA GLY A 321 19.08 -6.90 8.25
C GLY A 321 18.23 -8.03 8.84
N ILE A 322 18.36 -9.25 8.31
CA ILE A 322 17.65 -10.45 8.81
C ILE A 322 18.65 -11.42 9.45
N ASN A 323 18.21 -12.08 10.52
CA ASN A 323 18.91 -13.14 11.22
C ASN A 323 18.15 -14.48 11.13
N SER A 324 18.22 -15.18 9.99
CA SER A 324 17.49 -16.45 9.83
C SER A 324 18.24 -17.52 9.01
N PHE A 325 18.67 -17.20 7.79
CA PHE A 325 19.00 -18.24 6.81
C PHE A 325 20.38 -18.88 6.94
N ARG A 326 21.34 -18.23 7.59
CA ARG A 326 22.72 -18.71 7.72
C ARG A 326 23.14 -18.73 9.18
N GLN A 327 23.97 -19.71 9.53
CA GLN A 327 24.60 -19.79 10.86
C GLN A 327 25.76 -18.80 11.02
N TYR A 328 26.39 -18.40 9.91
CA TYR A 328 27.50 -17.45 9.95
C TYR A 328 27.00 -16.01 9.79
N LYS A 329 27.60 -15.12 10.59
CA LYS A 329 27.39 -13.69 10.54
C LYS A 329 28.03 -13.12 9.27
N THR A 330 27.27 -12.30 8.55
CA THR A 330 27.80 -11.46 7.47
C THR A 330 28.63 -10.34 8.10
N ASP A 331 29.85 -10.15 7.62
CA ASP A 331 30.69 -9.06 8.10
C ASP A 331 30.06 -7.70 7.73
N ILE A 332 30.02 -6.80 8.71
CA ILE A 332 29.48 -5.45 8.54
C ILE A 332 30.33 -4.64 7.55
N THR A 333 31.61 -4.98 7.39
CA THR A 333 32.46 -4.43 6.33
C THR A 333 31.90 -4.73 4.96
N THR A 334 31.39 -5.95 4.74
CA THR A 334 30.81 -6.36 3.46
C THR A 334 29.51 -5.61 3.18
N VAL A 335 28.68 -5.38 4.21
CA VAL A 335 27.48 -4.53 4.09
C VAL A 335 27.85 -3.09 3.76
N GLY A 336 28.89 -2.54 4.41
CA GLY A 336 29.40 -1.21 4.10
C GLY A 336 29.97 -1.07 2.68
N LYS A 337 30.64 -2.11 2.16
CA LYS A 337 31.07 -2.17 0.76
C LYS A 337 29.87 -2.16 -0.20
N LEU A 338 28.84 -2.96 0.07
CA LEU A 338 27.60 -2.95 -0.73
C LEU A 338 27.00 -1.53 -0.80
N LEU A 339 26.88 -0.85 0.34
CA LEU A 339 26.35 0.51 0.39
C LEU A 339 27.27 1.52 -0.31
N GLU A 340 28.60 1.42 -0.12
CA GLU A 340 29.56 2.23 -0.87
C GLU A 340 29.33 2.07 -2.39
N GLY A 341 29.23 0.83 -2.87
CA GLY A 341 28.99 0.52 -4.28
C GLY A 341 27.70 1.17 -4.80
N MET A 342 26.60 1.02 -4.07
CA MET A 342 25.31 1.64 -4.41
C MET A 342 25.41 3.17 -4.46
N TYR A 343 25.98 3.81 -3.44
CA TYR A 343 26.15 5.26 -3.40
C TYR A 343 27.06 5.78 -4.51
N ARG A 344 28.11 5.04 -4.88
CA ARG A 344 28.97 5.40 -6.01
C ARG A 344 28.21 5.38 -7.34
N LYS A 345 27.24 4.48 -7.49
CA LYS A 345 26.38 4.40 -8.69
C LYS A 345 25.33 5.50 -8.70
N LEU A 346 24.63 5.72 -7.58
CA LEU A 346 23.68 6.81 -7.42
C LEU A 346 24.34 8.19 -7.60
N ASN A 347 25.58 8.35 -7.14
CA ASN A 347 26.36 9.57 -7.33
C ASN A 347 26.61 9.90 -8.80
N ASN A 348 26.69 8.88 -9.68
CA ASN A 348 26.93 9.07 -11.11
C ASN A 348 25.66 9.31 -11.93
N LEU A 349 24.47 9.28 -11.31
CA LEU A 349 23.23 9.62 -12.01
C LEU A 349 23.29 11.05 -12.55
N LEU A 350 23.04 11.22 -13.84
CA LEU A 350 23.00 12.57 -14.44
C LEU A 350 21.62 13.22 -14.26
N GLU A 351 20.59 12.39 -14.17
CA GLU A 351 19.20 12.79 -14.08
C GLU A 351 18.48 11.94 -13.03
N ARG A 352 17.27 12.35 -12.64
CA ARG A 352 16.42 11.53 -11.78
C ARG A 352 16.06 10.22 -12.49
N LEU A 353 15.87 9.16 -11.71
CA LEU A 353 15.49 7.86 -12.23
C LEU A 353 14.11 7.90 -12.89
N HIS A 354 14.05 7.71 -14.20
CA HIS A 354 12.80 7.81 -14.97
C HIS A 354 12.62 6.74 -16.07
N GLN A 355 13.70 6.03 -16.44
CA GLN A 355 13.67 5.12 -17.61
C GLN A 355 13.07 3.74 -17.30
N SER A 356 13.27 3.23 -16.08
CA SER A 356 12.75 1.91 -15.68
C SER A 356 11.28 1.94 -15.23
N TYR A 357 10.76 0.75 -14.94
CA TYR A 357 9.38 0.55 -14.49
C TYR A 357 9.14 1.06 -13.06
N PHE A 358 8.01 1.74 -12.86
CA PHE A 358 7.44 2.11 -11.55
C PHE A 358 6.31 1.19 -11.08
N PHE A 359 5.81 0.36 -12.00
CA PHE A 359 4.65 -0.50 -11.84
C PHE A 359 5.05 -1.92 -12.15
N TYR A 360 5.40 -2.68 -11.10
CA TYR A 360 5.91 -4.04 -11.21
C TYR A 360 5.54 -4.87 -9.99
N LEU A 361 5.54 -6.20 -10.17
CA LEU A 361 5.51 -7.18 -9.08
C LEU A 361 6.79 -8.01 -9.13
N LEU A 362 7.31 -8.40 -7.96
CA LEU A 362 8.55 -9.16 -7.82
C LEU A 362 8.26 -10.55 -7.22
N PRO A 363 8.14 -11.58 -8.07
CA PRO A 363 8.23 -12.97 -7.61
C PRO A 363 9.64 -13.32 -7.09
N SER A 364 10.67 -12.56 -7.50
CA SER A 364 12.08 -12.72 -7.16
C SER A 364 12.82 -11.39 -7.34
N LEU A 365 14.02 -11.22 -6.77
CA LEU A 365 14.90 -10.07 -7.07
C LEU A 365 15.55 -10.17 -8.45
N SER A 366 15.57 -11.36 -9.06
CA SER A 366 16.16 -11.61 -10.38
C SER A 366 15.14 -11.48 -11.52
N ARG A 367 13.85 -11.43 -11.20
CA ARG A 367 12.76 -11.42 -12.18
C ARG A 367 11.58 -10.57 -11.71
N PHE A 368 10.96 -9.86 -12.64
CA PHE A 368 9.83 -8.99 -12.38
C PHE A 368 8.69 -9.23 -13.37
N VAL A 369 7.48 -8.86 -12.97
CA VAL A 369 6.28 -8.85 -13.80
C VAL A 369 5.94 -7.39 -14.08
N SER A 370 5.96 -6.99 -15.35
CA SER A 370 5.62 -5.61 -15.74
C SER A 370 4.11 -5.35 -15.73
N ILE A 371 3.73 -4.08 -15.69
CA ILE A 371 2.34 -3.62 -15.80
C ILE A 371 1.56 -4.25 -16.97
N GLY A 372 2.22 -4.47 -18.10
CA GLY A 372 1.59 -5.08 -19.28
C GLY A 372 1.13 -6.52 -19.06
N TYR A 373 1.79 -7.26 -18.16
CA TYR A 373 1.44 -8.65 -17.87
C TYR A 373 0.37 -8.78 -16.78
N TYR A 374 0.41 -7.97 -15.72
CA TYR A 374 -0.55 -8.13 -14.62
C TYR A 374 -1.87 -7.38 -14.83
N MET A 375 -1.90 -6.28 -15.58
CA MET A 375 -3.13 -5.51 -15.83
C MET A 375 -4.25 -6.29 -16.54
N PRO A 376 -3.96 -7.23 -17.47
CA PRO A 376 -4.98 -8.11 -18.04
C PRO A 376 -5.78 -8.89 -17.01
N ALA A 377 -5.17 -9.36 -15.91
CA ALA A 377 -5.89 -10.09 -14.86
C ALA A 377 -6.99 -9.22 -14.24
N PHE A 378 -6.67 -7.97 -13.90
CA PHE A 378 -7.65 -7.01 -13.39
C PHE A 378 -8.68 -6.64 -14.47
N SER A 379 -8.25 -6.42 -15.71
CA SER A 379 -9.11 -6.04 -16.82
C SER A 379 -10.20 -7.08 -17.10
N LEU A 380 -9.87 -8.37 -16.99
CA LEU A 380 -10.84 -9.46 -17.11
C LEU A 380 -11.89 -9.44 -15.99
N LEU A 381 -11.50 -9.11 -14.76
CA LEU A 381 -12.44 -8.94 -13.65
C LEU A 381 -13.33 -7.70 -13.84
N ALA A 382 -12.75 -6.57 -14.25
CA ALA A 382 -13.49 -5.34 -14.52
C ALA A 382 -14.49 -5.49 -15.68
N LEU A 383 -14.14 -6.29 -16.70
CA LEU A 383 -15.02 -6.58 -17.84
C LEU A 383 -16.35 -7.22 -17.40
N ILE A 384 -16.35 -8.02 -16.33
CA ILE A 384 -17.58 -8.64 -15.78
C ILE A 384 -18.60 -7.56 -15.38
N LEU A 385 -18.14 -6.48 -14.74
CA LEU A 385 -19.01 -5.37 -14.32
C LEU A 385 -19.62 -4.68 -15.54
N LEU A 386 -18.83 -4.47 -16.59
CA LEU A 386 -19.29 -3.85 -17.83
C LEU A 386 -20.28 -4.73 -18.59
N LEU A 387 -20.01 -6.03 -18.72
CA LEU A 387 -20.92 -6.98 -19.36
C LEU A 387 -22.27 -7.07 -18.62
N ARG A 388 -22.24 -7.09 -17.29
CA ARG A 388 -23.45 -7.06 -16.44
C ARG A 388 -24.20 -5.74 -16.54
N ALA A 389 -23.50 -4.61 -16.57
CA ALA A 389 -24.12 -3.31 -16.77
C ALA A 389 -24.80 -3.21 -18.15
N LEU A 390 -24.14 -3.71 -19.21
CA LEU A 390 -24.69 -3.72 -20.56
C LEU A 390 -25.95 -4.60 -20.67
N ASP A 391 -25.94 -5.78 -20.06
CA ASP A 391 -27.11 -6.68 -20.03
C ASP A 391 -28.30 -6.03 -19.30
N LEU A 392 -28.07 -5.42 -18.14
CA LEU A 392 -29.13 -4.67 -17.43
C LEU A 392 -29.62 -3.48 -18.24
N TRP A 393 -28.73 -2.75 -18.92
CA TRP A 393 -29.10 -1.64 -19.79
C TRP A 393 -30.01 -2.09 -20.94
N VAL A 394 -29.69 -3.21 -21.58
CA VAL A 394 -30.52 -3.79 -22.64
C VAL A 394 -31.89 -4.20 -22.09
N GLN A 395 -31.94 -4.89 -20.96
CA GLN A 395 -33.20 -5.30 -20.32
C GLN A 395 -34.08 -4.11 -19.90
N LEU A 396 -33.48 -3.00 -19.47
CA LEU A 396 -34.17 -1.76 -19.15
C LEU A 396 -34.64 -0.98 -20.39
N SER A 397 -33.97 -1.17 -21.53
CA SER A 397 -34.26 -0.48 -22.80
C SER A 397 -35.27 -1.21 -23.67
N THR A 398 -35.45 -2.52 -23.49
CA THR A 398 -36.46 -3.30 -24.22
C THR A 398 -37.83 -3.12 -23.57
N PRO A 399 -38.82 -2.49 -24.24
CA PRO A 399 -40.19 -2.49 -23.76
C PRO A 399 -40.73 -3.93 -23.73
N ILE A 400 -41.54 -4.25 -22.72
CA ILE A 400 -42.23 -5.54 -22.62
C ILE A 400 -43.16 -5.63 -23.85
N ALA A 401 -42.78 -6.44 -24.84
CA ALA A 401 -43.62 -6.72 -25.99
C ALA A 401 -44.59 -7.85 -25.60
N GLY A 402 -45.91 -7.56 -25.58
CA GLY A 402 -46.96 -8.58 -25.64
C GLY A 402 -47.89 -8.71 -24.43
N LEU A 403 -48.60 -7.64 -24.07
CA LEU A 403 -50.06 -7.73 -23.85
C LEU A 403 -50.70 -7.29 -25.18
N GLU A 404 -50.70 -8.18 -26.17
CA GLU A 404 -51.58 -8.06 -27.32
C GLU A 404 -52.80 -8.95 -27.07
N ASP A 405 -53.75 -8.39 -26.34
CA ASP A 405 -55.17 -8.38 -26.71
C ASP A 405 -55.98 -7.69 -25.60
N GLY A 406 -56.55 -6.53 -25.92
CA GLY A 406 -57.48 -5.82 -25.06
C GLY A 406 -57.12 -4.36 -24.84
N THR A 407 -57.78 -3.49 -25.58
CA THR A 407 -57.90 -2.05 -25.34
C THR A 407 -58.18 -1.73 -23.87
N VAL A 408 -57.23 -1.10 -23.18
CA VAL A 408 -57.51 -0.25 -22.01
C VAL A 408 -56.73 1.04 -22.19
N GLU A 409 -57.47 2.14 -22.07
CA GLU A 409 -57.01 3.52 -22.17
C GLU A 409 -55.82 3.80 -21.25
N GLY A 410 -54.91 4.65 -21.70
CA GLY A 410 -53.63 4.90 -21.06
C GLY A 410 -53.75 5.49 -19.67
N GLU A 411 -53.39 4.71 -18.66
CA GLU A 411 -52.61 5.22 -17.54
C GLU A 411 -51.14 5.11 -17.93
N GLU A 412 -50.48 6.25 -18.12
CA GLU A 412 -49.03 6.31 -18.01
C GLU A 412 -48.68 5.74 -16.63
N VAL A 413 -48.22 4.49 -16.58
CA VAL A 413 -47.58 3.94 -15.39
C VAL A 413 -46.40 4.85 -15.12
N SER A 414 -46.57 5.77 -14.18
CA SER A 414 -45.53 6.65 -13.66
C SER A 414 -44.37 5.75 -13.29
N GLY A 415 -43.38 5.70 -14.17
CA GLY A 415 -42.17 4.93 -13.93
C GLY A 415 -41.56 5.41 -12.62
N PRO A 416 -40.88 4.54 -11.86
CA PRO A 416 -40.24 4.97 -10.64
C PRO A 416 -39.39 6.19 -10.96
N GLY A 417 -39.75 7.33 -10.38
CA GLY A 417 -39.01 8.55 -10.61
C GLY A 417 -37.57 8.28 -10.21
N VAL A 418 -36.60 8.76 -10.98
CA VAL A 418 -35.16 8.70 -10.63
C VAL A 418 -34.91 9.14 -9.17
N LEU A 419 -35.82 9.95 -8.63
CA LEU A 419 -35.91 10.35 -7.23
C LEU A 419 -35.96 9.19 -6.21
N SER A 420 -36.60 8.06 -6.50
CA SER A 420 -36.62 6.89 -5.60
C SER A 420 -35.26 6.21 -5.45
N LEU A 421 -34.37 6.39 -6.44
CA LEU A 421 -32.98 5.91 -6.39
C LEU A 421 -32.06 6.83 -5.58
N VAL A 422 -32.46 8.09 -5.39
CA VAL A 422 -31.66 9.07 -4.63
C VAL A 422 -31.58 8.68 -3.16
N THR A 423 -32.68 8.20 -2.57
CA THR A 423 -32.74 7.81 -1.16
C THR A 423 -31.72 6.73 -0.76
N PRO A 424 -31.67 5.54 -1.41
CA PRO A 424 -30.67 4.52 -1.06
C PRO A 424 -29.24 5.00 -1.33
N VAL A 425 -29.01 5.78 -2.39
CA VAL A 425 -27.69 6.36 -2.69
C VAL A 425 -27.23 7.32 -1.59
N LEU A 426 -28.09 8.26 -1.19
CA LEU A 426 -27.79 9.23 -0.14
C LEU A 426 -27.55 8.54 1.20
N ILE A 427 -28.43 7.63 1.62
CA ILE A 427 -28.28 6.96 2.92
C ILE A 427 -26.98 6.15 2.96
N SER A 428 -26.65 5.39 1.91
CA SER A 428 -25.39 4.63 1.84
C SER A 428 -24.15 5.54 1.94
N HIS A 429 -24.14 6.70 1.26
CA HIS A 429 -23.02 7.64 1.35
C HIS A 429 -22.98 8.38 2.68
N LEU A 430 -24.13 8.73 3.27
CA LEU A 430 -24.19 9.32 4.62
C LEU A 430 -23.65 8.34 5.67
N THR A 431 -23.93 7.04 5.54
CA THR A 431 -23.32 6.01 6.41
C THR A 431 -21.81 5.93 6.19
N GLY A 432 -21.31 6.07 4.96
CA GLY A 432 -19.88 6.17 4.69
C GLY A 432 -19.21 7.41 5.29
N VAL A 433 -19.86 8.57 5.18
CA VAL A 433 -19.41 9.82 5.82
C VAL A 433 -19.43 9.69 7.34
N ALA A 434 -20.47 9.06 7.90
CA ALA A 434 -20.53 8.75 9.32
C ALA A 434 -19.38 7.85 9.75
N LEU A 435 -19.08 6.80 8.97
CA LEU A 435 -17.95 5.89 9.22
C LEU A 435 -16.60 6.61 9.16
N TYR A 436 -16.45 7.64 8.32
CA TYR A 436 -15.23 8.44 8.19
C TYR A 436 -15.04 9.46 9.34
N ILE A 437 -16.10 10.13 9.76
CA ILE A 437 -16.02 11.28 10.68
C ILE A 437 -16.26 10.89 12.15
N LEU A 438 -17.30 10.09 12.41
CA LEU A 438 -17.76 9.86 13.78
C LEU A 438 -16.76 9.11 14.67
N PRO A 439 -15.95 8.14 14.19
CA PRO A 439 -15.04 7.42 15.09
C PRO A 439 -14.12 8.33 15.88
N VAL A 440 -13.51 9.32 15.21
CA VAL A 440 -12.59 10.27 15.85
C VAL A 440 -13.34 11.35 16.64
N LEU A 441 -14.46 11.86 16.11
CA LEU A 441 -15.22 12.91 16.83
C LEU A 441 -15.88 12.41 18.12
N SER A 442 -16.34 11.15 18.14
CA SER A 442 -17.10 10.60 19.27
C SER A 442 -16.23 9.96 20.36
N GLN A 443 -14.91 9.86 20.17
CA GLN A 443 -14.02 9.16 21.10
C GLN A 443 -14.11 9.70 22.54
N HIS A 444 -14.10 11.03 22.71
CA HIS A 444 -14.17 11.66 24.04
C HIS A 444 -15.51 11.38 24.74
N ALA A 445 -16.61 11.41 23.99
CA ALA A 445 -17.93 11.11 24.51
C ALA A 445 -18.04 9.62 24.87
N ALA A 446 -17.47 8.72 24.07
CA ALA A 446 -17.48 7.29 24.31
C ALA A 446 -16.72 6.91 25.58
N VAL A 447 -15.52 7.46 25.80
CA VAL A 447 -14.71 7.20 27.00
C VAL A 447 -15.37 7.71 28.28
N GLN A 448 -16.18 8.77 28.21
CA GLN A 448 -16.95 9.25 29.38
C GLN A 448 -18.05 8.28 29.81
N HIS A 449 -18.62 7.53 28.87
CA HIS A 449 -19.76 6.64 29.13
C HIS A 449 -19.36 5.17 29.29
N PHE A 450 -18.22 4.76 28.73
CA PHE A 450 -17.75 3.37 28.73
C PHE A 450 -16.30 3.28 29.25
N PRO A 451 -15.95 2.22 30.01
CA PRO A 451 -14.60 2.01 30.51
C PRO A 451 -13.68 1.42 29.42
N VAL A 452 -13.45 2.19 28.35
CA VAL A 452 -12.59 1.82 27.22
C VAL A 452 -11.55 2.90 26.98
N SER A 453 -10.40 2.53 26.39
CA SER A 453 -9.41 3.50 25.94
C SER A 453 -9.93 4.29 24.71
N GLU A 454 -9.33 5.43 24.41
CA GLU A 454 -9.71 6.23 23.23
C GLU A 454 -9.49 5.46 21.91
N THR A 455 -8.44 4.63 21.82
CA THR A 455 -8.20 3.77 20.64
C THR A 455 -9.30 2.75 20.44
N GLU A 456 -9.63 2.03 21.51
CA GLU A 456 -10.72 1.06 21.50
C GLU A 456 -12.04 1.73 21.18
N ALA A 457 -12.30 2.93 21.71
CA ALA A 457 -13.49 3.70 21.39
C ALA A 457 -13.59 4.01 19.88
N VAL A 458 -12.51 4.48 19.25
CA VAL A 458 -12.46 4.75 17.81
C VAL A 458 -12.73 3.47 16.99
N VAL A 459 -12.07 2.36 17.33
CA VAL A 459 -12.25 1.10 16.60
C VAL A 459 -13.67 0.53 16.80
N LEU A 460 -14.17 0.51 18.04
CA LEU A 460 -15.49 -0.01 18.36
C LEU A 460 -16.61 0.83 17.72
N THR A 461 -16.47 2.16 17.69
CA THR A 461 -17.43 3.04 17.01
C THR A 461 -17.41 2.80 15.50
N ALA A 462 -16.23 2.65 14.87
CA ALA A 462 -16.11 2.31 13.46
C ALA A 462 -16.79 0.96 13.14
N ILE A 463 -16.55 -0.08 13.94
CA ILE A 463 -17.19 -1.39 13.79
C ILE A 463 -18.70 -1.27 14.00
N THR A 464 -19.14 -0.50 15.00
CA THR A 464 -20.57 -0.30 15.29
C THR A 464 -21.28 0.34 14.12
N ILE A 465 -20.70 1.39 13.51
CA ILE A 465 -21.27 2.04 12.31
C ILE A 465 -21.27 1.07 11.13
N TYR A 466 -20.19 0.31 10.93
CA TYR A 466 -20.09 -0.69 9.87
C TYR A 466 -21.18 -1.76 9.99
N VAL A 467 -21.37 -2.32 11.20
CA VAL A 467 -22.38 -3.34 11.49
C VAL A 467 -23.80 -2.75 11.45
N ALA A 468 -24.00 -1.51 11.94
CA ALA A 468 -25.29 -0.82 11.83
C ALA A 468 -25.70 -0.59 10.37
N GLY A 469 -24.72 -0.37 9.47
CA GLY A 469 -24.92 -0.34 8.03
C GLY A 469 -25.51 -1.64 7.46
N LEU A 470 -25.32 -2.80 8.11
CA LEU A 470 -25.96 -4.05 7.68
C LEU A 470 -27.48 -4.05 7.92
N ALA A 471 -27.97 -3.28 8.88
CA ALA A 471 -29.41 -3.16 9.16
C ALA A 471 -30.13 -2.18 8.20
N LEU A 472 -29.38 -1.46 7.37
CA LEU A 472 -29.82 -0.35 6.52
C LEU A 472 -30.95 -0.70 5.52
N PRO A 473 -31.04 -1.91 4.92
CA PRO A 473 -32.17 -2.26 4.06
C PRO A 473 -33.52 -2.20 4.77
N HIS A 474 -33.58 -2.51 6.07
CA HIS A 474 -34.83 -2.45 6.82
C HIS A 474 -35.30 -1.00 7.00
N ASN A 475 -34.38 -0.04 7.03
CA ASN A 475 -34.67 1.38 7.22
C ASN A 475 -34.99 2.08 5.89
N THR A 476 -34.28 1.74 4.81
CA THR A 476 -34.54 2.30 3.47
C THR A 476 -35.90 1.86 2.94
N HIS A 477 -36.28 0.59 3.13
CA HIS A 477 -37.59 0.08 2.70
C HIS A 477 -38.77 0.66 3.47
N ARG A 478 -38.57 1.12 4.72
CA ARG A 478 -39.61 1.85 5.48
C ARG A 478 -39.85 3.25 4.91
N VAL A 479 -38.81 3.89 4.37
CA VAL A 479 -38.90 5.22 3.75
C VAL A 479 -39.39 5.13 2.30
N LEU A 480 -39.08 4.03 1.61
CA LEU A 480 -39.52 3.72 0.24
C LEU A 480 -40.92 3.09 0.16
N SER A 481 -41.78 3.30 1.16
CA SER A 481 -43.15 2.77 1.20
C SER A 481 -44.00 3.34 0.04
N GLY A 482 -43.86 2.77 -1.15
CA GLY A 482 -44.66 3.15 -2.32
C GLY A 482 -44.30 2.48 -3.64
N GLU A 483 -43.03 2.20 -3.96
CA GLU A 483 -42.66 1.81 -5.34
C GLU A 483 -41.55 0.75 -5.42
N GLY A 484 -41.86 -0.47 -4.98
CA GLY A 484 -41.07 -1.68 -5.26
C GLY A 484 -41.20 -2.12 -6.72
N THR A 485 -40.74 -1.29 -7.66
CA THR A 485 -40.81 -1.64 -9.09
C THR A 485 -39.61 -2.51 -9.48
N GLU A 486 -39.86 -3.56 -10.28
CA GLU A 486 -38.82 -4.39 -10.92
C GLU A 486 -37.78 -3.54 -11.67
N ARG A 487 -38.18 -2.36 -12.15
CA ARG A 487 -37.32 -1.39 -12.83
C ARG A 487 -36.36 -0.69 -11.85
N GLY A 488 -36.79 -0.41 -10.61
CA GLY A 488 -36.02 0.31 -9.60
C GLY A 488 -34.75 -0.41 -9.16
N TRP A 489 -34.84 -1.68 -8.76
CA TRP A 489 -33.66 -2.44 -8.33
C TRP A 489 -32.67 -2.68 -9.47
N ARG A 490 -33.15 -2.84 -10.72
CA ARG A 490 -32.31 -2.98 -11.90
C ARG A 490 -31.53 -1.70 -12.21
N LEU A 491 -32.17 -0.53 -12.07
CA LEU A 491 -31.51 0.77 -12.19
C LEU A 491 -30.47 0.99 -11.08
N LEU A 492 -30.82 0.65 -9.83
CA LEU A 492 -29.87 0.74 -8.71
C LEU A 492 -28.67 -0.20 -8.91
N LYS A 493 -28.91 -1.43 -9.40
CA LYS A 493 -27.84 -2.38 -9.74
C LYS A 493 -26.95 -1.84 -10.86
N LEU A 494 -27.54 -1.29 -11.92
CA LEU A 494 -26.79 -0.69 -13.02
C LEU A 494 -25.88 0.45 -12.52
N LEU A 495 -26.42 1.37 -11.72
CA LEU A 495 -25.66 2.46 -11.12
C LEU A 495 -24.53 1.93 -10.24
N GLY A 496 -24.82 0.95 -9.36
CA GLY A 496 -23.84 0.32 -8.48
C GLY A 496 -22.72 -0.39 -9.24
N LEU A 497 -23.03 -1.08 -10.34
CA LEU A 497 -22.03 -1.74 -11.19
C LEU A 497 -21.11 -0.75 -11.90
N LEU A 498 -21.67 0.32 -12.47
CA LEU A 498 -20.88 1.38 -13.11
C LEU A 498 -20.01 2.12 -12.09
N TYR A 499 -20.58 2.43 -10.92
CA TYR A 499 -19.85 3.03 -9.82
C TYR A 499 -18.68 2.15 -9.36
N LEU A 500 -18.94 0.86 -9.11
CA LEU A 500 -17.89 -0.09 -8.72
C LEU A 500 -16.82 -0.23 -9.81
N ALA A 501 -17.20 -0.23 -11.09
CA ALA A 501 -16.25 -0.36 -12.20
C ALA A 501 -15.28 0.84 -12.27
N VAL A 502 -15.82 2.06 -12.16
CA VAL A 502 -14.99 3.28 -12.12
C VAL A 502 -14.12 3.29 -10.86
N LEU A 503 -14.71 2.97 -9.71
CA LEU A 503 -14.01 2.93 -8.44
C LEU A 503 -12.83 1.95 -8.48
N LEU A 504 -13.06 0.70 -8.88
CA LEU A 504 -12.02 -0.33 -8.98
C LEU A 504 -10.96 0.04 -10.04
N GLY A 505 -11.37 0.66 -11.16
CA GLY A 505 -10.44 1.13 -12.17
C GLY A 505 -9.49 2.21 -11.64
N CYS A 506 -10.03 3.21 -10.93
CA CYS A 506 -9.23 4.25 -10.29
C CYS A 506 -8.32 3.68 -9.18
N THR A 507 -8.81 2.74 -8.36
CA THR A 507 -8.00 2.14 -7.31
C THR A 507 -6.88 1.28 -7.89
N ALA A 508 -7.12 0.52 -8.96
CA ALA A 508 -6.09 -0.29 -9.61
C ALA A 508 -4.98 0.55 -10.26
N LEU A 509 -5.28 1.79 -10.70
CA LEU A 509 -4.29 2.72 -11.24
C LEU A 509 -3.40 3.33 -10.14
N ILE A 510 -3.95 3.60 -8.95
CA ILE A 510 -3.20 4.13 -7.81
C ILE A 510 -2.43 3.00 -7.11
N ASN A 511 -3.13 1.90 -6.83
CA ASN A 511 -2.64 0.74 -6.12
C ASN A 511 -3.27 -0.53 -6.72
N PHE A 512 -2.55 -1.11 -7.70
CA PHE A 512 -2.99 -2.32 -8.39
C PHE A 512 -3.39 -3.43 -7.41
N SER A 513 -2.56 -3.66 -6.39
CA SER A 513 -2.75 -4.76 -5.44
C SER A 513 -4.05 -4.63 -4.65
N LEU A 514 -4.37 -3.42 -4.17
CA LEU A 514 -5.65 -3.14 -3.52
C LEU A 514 -6.82 -3.30 -4.51
N GLY A 515 -6.71 -2.70 -5.71
CA GLY A 515 -7.74 -2.78 -6.74
C GLY A 515 -8.04 -4.22 -7.17
N PHE A 516 -7.01 -5.06 -7.29
CA PHE A 516 -7.13 -6.47 -7.65
C PHE A 516 -7.80 -7.30 -6.56
N ILE A 517 -7.40 -7.15 -5.28
CA ILE A 517 -8.03 -7.85 -4.16
C ILE A 517 -9.50 -7.46 -4.02
N LEU A 518 -9.81 -6.17 -4.16
CA LEU A 518 -11.19 -5.70 -4.14
C LEU A 518 -11.98 -6.21 -5.34
N ALA A 519 -11.39 -6.26 -6.54
CA ALA A 519 -12.05 -6.83 -7.71
C ALA A 519 -12.34 -8.32 -7.52
N LEU A 520 -11.37 -9.09 -6.99
CA LEU A 520 -11.51 -10.52 -6.74
C LEU A 520 -12.68 -10.83 -5.79
N THR A 521 -12.90 -9.98 -4.80
CA THR A 521 -13.90 -10.18 -3.75
C THR A 521 -15.26 -9.55 -4.07
N GLN A 522 -15.28 -8.32 -4.60
CA GLN A 522 -16.49 -7.55 -4.83
C GLN A 522 -17.19 -7.84 -6.16
N VAL A 523 -16.44 -8.16 -7.23
CA VAL A 523 -17.01 -8.38 -8.57
C VAL A 523 -17.97 -9.59 -8.60
N PRO A 524 -17.64 -10.76 -8.00
CA PRO A 524 -18.55 -11.90 -7.97
C PRO A 524 -19.89 -11.55 -7.31
N ILE A 525 -19.85 -10.82 -6.19
CA ILE A 525 -21.05 -10.35 -5.49
C ILE A 525 -21.87 -9.47 -6.41
N ALA A 526 -21.25 -8.43 -6.97
CA ALA A 526 -21.93 -7.42 -7.76
C ALA A 526 -22.59 -8.03 -9.02
N ALA A 527 -21.95 -9.04 -9.62
CA ALA A 527 -22.49 -9.76 -10.76
C ALA A 527 -23.74 -10.59 -10.40
N LEU A 528 -23.68 -11.35 -9.30
CA LEU A 528 -24.71 -12.34 -8.92
C LEU A 528 -25.93 -11.73 -8.23
N ILE A 529 -25.81 -10.56 -7.61
CA ILE A 529 -26.85 -10.03 -6.73
C ILE A 529 -28.17 -9.71 -7.45
N THR A 530 -29.27 -10.26 -6.96
CA THR A 530 -30.63 -9.98 -7.43
C THR A 530 -31.61 -10.15 -6.26
N PRO A 531 -32.83 -9.61 -6.30
CA PRO A 531 -33.81 -9.82 -5.23
C PRO A 531 -34.39 -11.25 -5.20
N HIS A 532 -34.24 -12.01 -6.29
CA HIS A 532 -34.85 -13.34 -6.48
C HIS A 532 -33.96 -14.52 -6.05
N VAL A 533 -32.71 -14.28 -5.65
CA VAL A 533 -31.81 -15.33 -5.16
C VAL A 533 -32.10 -15.68 -3.69
N PRO A 534 -31.74 -16.88 -3.21
CA PRO A 534 -31.94 -17.27 -1.82
C PRO A 534 -31.24 -16.29 -0.86
N ARG A 535 -32.06 -15.48 -0.17
CA ARG A 535 -31.61 -14.34 0.64
C ARG A 535 -30.56 -14.71 1.69
N LEU A 536 -30.74 -15.83 2.40
CA LEU A 536 -29.84 -16.21 3.49
C LEU A 536 -28.43 -16.58 2.98
N LEU A 537 -28.35 -17.38 1.91
CA LEU A 537 -27.07 -17.82 1.34
C LEU A 537 -26.33 -16.64 0.71
N CYS A 538 -27.03 -15.81 -0.06
CA CYS A 538 -26.44 -14.62 -0.67
C CYS A 538 -26.03 -13.58 0.38
N ALA A 539 -26.82 -13.38 1.44
CA ALA A 539 -26.45 -12.48 2.53
C ALA A 539 -25.18 -12.96 3.24
N GLY A 540 -25.06 -14.26 3.54
CA GLY A 540 -23.85 -14.84 4.12
C GLY A 540 -22.62 -14.64 3.21
N ALA A 541 -22.76 -14.92 1.92
CA ALA A 541 -21.68 -14.70 0.94
C ALA A 541 -21.26 -13.23 0.83
N MET A 542 -22.23 -12.30 0.85
CA MET A 542 -21.96 -10.87 0.83
C MET A 542 -21.20 -10.39 2.06
N ILE A 543 -21.56 -10.89 3.26
CA ILE A 543 -20.86 -10.55 4.50
C ILE A 543 -19.44 -11.09 4.45
N LEU A 544 -19.25 -12.34 4.03
CA LEU A 544 -17.93 -12.97 3.93
C LEU A 544 -17.00 -12.23 2.96
N LEU A 545 -17.55 -11.71 1.87
CA LEU A 545 -16.83 -10.94 0.88
C LEU A 545 -16.99 -9.42 1.10
N SER A 546 -17.42 -8.97 2.28
CA SER A 546 -17.52 -7.55 2.60
C SER A 546 -16.13 -6.92 2.82
N PRO A 547 -15.93 -5.61 2.61
CA PRO A 547 -14.61 -4.98 2.75
C PRO A 547 -13.91 -5.29 4.08
N GLY A 548 -14.64 -5.30 5.20
CA GLY A 548 -14.10 -5.68 6.51
C GLY A 548 -13.65 -7.15 6.58
N CYS A 549 -14.45 -8.09 6.07
CA CYS A 549 -14.05 -9.49 6.02
C CYS A 549 -12.90 -9.74 5.02
N THR A 550 -12.83 -8.99 3.92
CA THR A 550 -11.70 -9.09 2.98
C THR A 550 -10.40 -8.66 3.63
N LEU A 551 -10.41 -7.61 4.47
CA LEU A 551 -9.26 -7.22 5.28
C LEU A 551 -8.86 -8.35 6.24
N LEU A 552 -9.82 -8.92 6.97
CA LEU A 552 -9.57 -10.03 7.89
C LEU A 552 -8.94 -11.23 7.16
N LEU A 553 -9.49 -11.64 6.01
CA LEU A 553 -8.97 -12.74 5.19
C LEU A 553 -7.55 -12.44 4.68
N CYS A 554 -7.27 -11.20 4.27
CA CYS A 554 -5.93 -10.79 3.85
C CYS A 554 -4.91 -10.88 4.99
N LEU A 555 -5.31 -10.56 6.23
CA LEU A 555 -4.44 -10.70 7.41
C LEU A 555 -4.11 -12.16 7.70
N PHE A 556 -5.11 -13.06 7.66
CA PHE A 556 -4.88 -14.50 7.81
C PHE A 556 -3.97 -15.04 6.71
N LEU A 557 -4.25 -14.70 5.45
CA LEU A 557 -3.45 -15.14 4.31
C LEU A 557 -2.01 -14.61 4.40
N TYR A 558 -1.82 -13.35 4.80
CA TYR A 558 -0.50 -12.77 4.98
C TYR A 558 0.32 -13.56 6.01
N GLN A 559 -0.27 -13.88 7.16
CA GLN A 559 0.40 -14.63 8.23
C GLN A 559 0.65 -16.10 7.87
N GLU A 560 -0.27 -16.72 7.14
CA GLU A 560 -0.08 -18.07 6.60
C GLU A 560 1.12 -18.13 5.64
N LEU A 561 1.26 -17.14 4.74
CA LEU A 561 2.40 -17.03 3.82
C LEU A 561 3.74 -16.74 4.53
N GLN A 562 3.68 -16.08 5.69
CA GLN A 562 4.82 -15.86 6.57
C GLN A 562 5.17 -17.06 7.44
N GLU A 563 4.44 -18.18 7.32
CA GLU A 563 4.64 -19.40 8.11
C GLU A 563 4.40 -19.19 9.62
N ALA A 564 3.58 -18.20 9.97
CA ALA A 564 3.20 -17.85 11.34
C ALA A 564 1.67 -17.83 11.49
N PRO A 565 0.99 -18.99 11.38
CA PRO A 565 -0.48 -19.05 11.37
C PRO A 565 -1.07 -18.52 12.68
N LEU A 566 -2.16 -17.76 12.55
CA LEU A 566 -2.86 -17.14 13.67
C LEU A 566 -4.00 -18.00 14.20
N THR A 567 -4.24 -17.92 15.51
CA THR A 567 -5.54 -18.31 16.08
C THR A 567 -6.62 -17.29 15.75
N LEU A 568 -7.90 -17.67 15.87
CA LEU A 568 -9.02 -16.75 15.62
C LEU A 568 -8.99 -15.51 16.53
N LEU A 569 -8.59 -15.67 17.79
CA LEU A 569 -8.50 -14.58 18.75
C LEU A 569 -7.38 -13.59 18.38
N GLU A 570 -6.20 -14.11 18.02
CA GLU A 570 -5.08 -13.29 17.55
C GLU A 570 -5.41 -12.58 16.23
N GLY A 571 -6.08 -13.28 15.31
CA GLY A 571 -6.57 -12.68 14.06
C GLY A 571 -7.58 -11.56 14.27
N TRP A 572 -8.49 -11.71 15.25
CA TRP A 572 -9.39 -10.63 15.62
C TRP A 572 -8.64 -9.44 16.23
N GLY A 573 -7.69 -9.67 17.14
CA GLY A 573 -6.85 -8.60 17.71
C GLY A 573 -6.05 -7.84 16.65
N LEU A 574 -5.45 -8.57 15.70
CA LEU A 574 -4.73 -7.96 14.56
C LEU A 574 -5.66 -7.18 13.63
N PHE A 575 -6.90 -7.64 13.44
CA PHE A 575 -7.90 -6.90 12.67
C PHE A 575 -8.27 -5.58 13.34
N LEU A 576 -8.53 -5.57 14.65
CA LEU A 576 -8.80 -4.33 15.40
C LEU A 576 -7.64 -3.35 15.30
N SER A 577 -6.41 -3.84 15.48
CA SER A 577 -5.21 -3.01 15.36
C SER A 577 -5.01 -2.51 13.93
N ALA A 578 -5.27 -3.32 12.90
CA ALA A 578 -5.19 -2.89 11.50
C ALA A 578 -6.20 -1.78 11.17
N VAL A 579 -7.42 -1.85 11.73
CA VAL A 579 -8.42 -0.77 11.58
C VAL A 579 -7.93 0.50 12.27
N SER A 580 -7.46 0.40 13.52
CA SER A 580 -6.91 1.53 14.29
C SER A 580 -5.76 2.22 13.54
N GLN A 581 -4.78 1.44 13.10
CA GLN A 581 -3.60 1.92 12.37
C GLN A 581 -3.98 2.52 11.01
N GLY A 582 -4.94 1.93 10.28
CA GLY A 582 -5.41 2.50 9.01
C GLY A 582 -6.06 3.88 9.16
N ILE A 583 -6.81 4.10 10.25
CA ILE A 583 -7.37 5.41 10.59
C ILE A 583 -6.25 6.38 11.01
N LEU A 584 -5.31 5.91 11.83
CA LEU A 584 -4.18 6.71 12.30
C LEU A 584 -3.26 7.16 11.16
N ASP A 585 -2.91 6.26 10.25
CA ASP A 585 -2.06 6.51 9.07
C ASP A 585 -2.67 7.56 8.14
N HIS A 586 -4.01 7.60 8.02
CA HIS A 586 -4.69 8.65 7.28
C HIS A 586 -4.44 10.02 7.90
N HIS A 587 -4.60 10.14 9.22
CA HIS A 587 -4.38 11.40 9.94
C HIS A 587 -2.89 11.78 10.07
N LEU A 588 -1.98 10.80 10.06
CA LEU A 588 -0.55 11.05 10.22
C LEU A 588 0.15 11.35 8.90
N TYR A 589 -0.10 10.57 7.86
CA TYR A 589 0.69 10.61 6.62
C TYR A 589 -0.15 10.94 5.38
N GLY A 590 -1.48 11.09 5.53
CA GLY A 590 -2.37 11.29 4.40
C GLY A 590 -2.62 10.01 3.58
N SER A 591 -2.58 8.83 4.22
CA SER A 591 -2.96 7.58 3.56
C SER A 591 -4.39 7.65 3.00
N LEU A 592 -4.57 7.20 1.75
CA LEU A 592 -5.85 7.24 1.06
C LEU A 592 -6.72 6.01 1.32
N LEU A 593 -6.17 4.95 1.95
CA LEU A 593 -6.85 3.67 2.12
C LEU A 593 -8.16 3.81 2.93
N TYR A 594 -8.10 4.45 4.10
CA TYR A 594 -9.27 4.60 4.96
C TYR A 594 -10.38 5.47 4.34
N PRO A 595 -10.10 6.67 3.80
CA PRO A 595 -11.10 7.45 3.06
C PRO A 595 -11.71 6.68 1.89
N LEU A 596 -10.89 5.96 1.12
CA LEU A 596 -11.35 5.16 -0.01
C LEU A 596 -12.35 4.07 0.44
N LEU A 597 -12.01 3.36 1.52
CA LEU A 597 -12.87 2.31 2.07
C LEU A 597 -14.16 2.89 2.66
N ALA A 598 -14.07 3.94 3.48
CA ALA A 598 -15.21 4.51 4.19
C ALA A 598 -16.15 5.32 3.29
N LEU A 599 -15.62 6.16 2.39
CA LEU A 599 -16.43 7.09 1.59
C LEU A 599 -16.91 6.50 0.27
N PHE A 600 -16.24 5.47 -0.26
CA PHE A 600 -16.56 4.95 -1.60
C PHE A 600 -16.90 3.45 -1.60
N ILE A 601 -15.98 2.59 -1.15
CA ILE A 601 -16.14 1.13 -1.26
C ILE A 601 -17.29 0.64 -0.39
N PHE A 602 -17.34 1.04 0.89
CA PHE A 602 -18.39 0.62 1.81
C PHE A 602 -19.78 1.12 1.39
N PRO A 603 -19.98 2.40 1.02
CA PRO A 603 -21.24 2.87 0.43
C PRO A 603 -21.64 2.09 -0.82
N CYS A 604 -20.71 1.82 -1.74
CA CYS A 604 -20.99 1.02 -2.93
C CYS A 604 -21.45 -0.41 -2.57
N TRP A 605 -20.80 -1.04 -1.59
CA TRP A 605 -21.21 -2.35 -1.08
C TRP A 605 -22.61 -2.30 -0.43
N LEU A 606 -22.94 -1.23 0.31
CA LEU A 606 -24.26 -1.02 0.88
C LEU A 606 -25.36 -0.85 -0.18
N LEU A 607 -25.06 -0.26 -1.33
CA LEU A 607 -26.00 -0.19 -2.46
C LEU A 607 -26.35 -1.59 -2.97
N LEU A 608 -25.34 -2.44 -3.11
CA LEU A 608 -25.54 -3.85 -3.47
C LEU A 608 -26.35 -4.56 -2.39
N TRP A 609 -26.05 -4.32 -1.12
CA TRP A 609 -26.77 -4.89 0.02
C TRP A 609 -28.26 -4.53 0.01
N ASN A 610 -28.61 -3.28 -0.33
CA ASN A 610 -30.00 -2.84 -0.49
C ASN A 610 -30.74 -3.59 -1.61
N ILE A 611 -30.05 -3.98 -2.70
CA ILE A 611 -30.67 -4.72 -3.82
C ILE A 611 -31.12 -6.12 -3.39
N LEU A 612 -30.36 -6.80 -2.52
CA LEU A 612 -30.69 -8.16 -2.07
C LEU A 612 -32.02 -8.22 -1.30
N PHE A 613 -32.33 -7.17 -0.56
CA PHE A 613 -33.55 -7.07 0.25
C PHE A 613 -34.67 -6.27 -0.42
N TRP A 614 -34.49 -5.90 -1.69
CA TRP A 614 -35.49 -5.17 -2.46
C TRP A 614 -36.81 -5.95 -2.53
N LYS A 615 -37.92 -5.27 -2.25
CA LYS A 615 -39.27 -5.84 -2.21
C LYS A 615 -40.08 -5.45 -3.43
#